data_AF-A0A2V9S4K4-F1
#
_entry.id   AF-A0A2V9S4K4-F1
#
_cell.length_a   1.000
_cell.length_b   1.000
_cell.length_c   1.000
_cell.angle_alpha   90.00
_cell.angle_beta   90.00
_cell.angle_gamma   90.00
#
_symmetry.space_group_name_H-M   'P 1'
#
loop_
_entity.id
_entity.type
_entity.pdbx_description
1 polymer ?
#
loop_
_entity_poly.entity_id
_entity_poly.type
_entity_poly.pdbx_seq_one_letter_code
_entity_poly.pdbx_strand_id
1 'polypeptide(L)' 'MPELWSGVTVKAGSLMDRTVGQHMQALEQKLNLLNARIMDENDRAKRNQLESELRAVESALTLYRSAL' A
#
# COMPACT_ATOMS: atom_id res chain seq x y z
N MET A 1 34.08 -35.98 -5.30
CA MET A 1 34.31 -34.53 -5.07
C MET A 1 32.95 -33.84 -5.23
N PRO A 2 32.44 -33.15 -4.21
CA PRO A 2 31.02 -32.86 -4.04
C PRO A 2 30.56 -31.58 -4.74
N GLU A 3 29.24 -31.49 -4.83
CA GLU A 3 28.43 -30.63 -5.70
C GLU A 3 28.51 -29.12 -5.39
N LEU A 4 28.66 -28.33 -6.46
CA LEU A 4 28.58 -26.86 -6.46
C LEU A 4 27.11 -26.40 -6.43
N TRP A 5 26.50 -26.40 -5.25
CA TRP A 5 25.27 -25.64 -5.00
C TRP A 5 25.66 -24.27 -4.42
N SER A 6 26.06 -23.34 -5.28
CA SER A 6 26.13 -21.92 -4.93
C SER A 6 25.31 -21.11 -5.92
N GLY A 7 24.29 -20.40 -5.44
CA GLY A 7 23.76 -19.27 -6.19
C GLY A 7 22.28 -18.91 -6.07
N VAL A 8 21.47 -19.52 -5.19
CA VAL A 8 20.07 -19.09 -5.01
C VAL A 8 19.82 -18.55 -3.61
N THR A 9 20.50 -17.46 -3.25
CA THR A 9 20.14 -16.63 -2.08
C THR A 9 19.70 -15.21 -2.48
N VAL A 10 19.56 -14.93 -3.77
CA VAL A 10 19.15 -13.61 -4.27
C VAL A 10 17.74 -13.68 -4.84
N LYS A 11 16.70 -13.66 -3.99
CA LYS A 11 15.35 -13.23 -4.45
C LYS A 11 14.30 -12.97 -3.39
N ALA A 12 14.49 -13.35 -2.12
CA ALA A 12 13.45 -13.12 -1.12
C ALA A 12 13.25 -11.62 -0.79
N GLY A 13 14.35 -10.87 -0.58
CA GLY A 13 14.28 -9.43 -0.32
C GLY A 13 13.73 -8.61 -1.49
N SER A 14 14.09 -8.97 -2.73
CA SER A 14 13.60 -8.28 -3.95
C SER A 14 12.13 -8.57 -4.26
N LEU A 15 11.61 -9.74 -3.86
CA LEU A 15 10.18 -10.06 -3.99
C LEU A 15 9.33 -9.31 -2.96
N MET A 16 9.76 -9.26 -1.69
CA MET A 16 9.07 -8.50 -0.65
C MET A 16 9.01 -7.02 -0.98
N ASP A 17 10.13 -6.43 -1.42
CA ASP A 17 10.20 -5.03 -1.84
C ASP A 17 9.22 -4.72 -3.00
N ARG A 18 9.16 -5.63 -4.00
CA ARG A 18 8.17 -5.55 -5.10
C ARG A 18 6.73 -5.60 -4.60
N THR A 19 6.43 -6.49 -3.65
CA THR A 19 5.06 -6.63 -3.11
C THR A 19 4.65 -5.44 -2.25
N VAL A 20 5.58 -4.86 -1.50
CA VAL A 20 5.33 -3.64 -0.71
C VAL A 20 5.11 -2.45 -1.65
N GLY A 21 5.94 -2.27 -2.67
CA GLY A 21 5.76 -1.22 -3.67
C GLY A 21 4.43 -1.32 -4.42
N GLN A 22 4.01 -2.53 -4.81
CA GLN A 22 2.70 -2.77 -5.42
C GLN A 22 1.55 -2.45 -4.44
N HIS A 23 1.70 -2.82 -3.17
CA HIS A 23 0.69 -2.53 -2.16
C HIS A 23 0.57 -1.03 -1.88
N MET A 24 1.70 -0.31 -1.81
CA MET A 24 1.72 1.16 -1.71
C MET A 24 1.04 1.82 -2.90
N GLN A 25 1.32 1.38 -4.13
CA GLN A 25 0.63 1.89 -5.33
C GLN A 25 -0.88 1.66 -5.27
N ALA A 26 -1.34 0.49 -4.81
CA ALA A 26 -2.76 0.21 -4.65
C ALA A 26 -3.40 1.12 -3.58
N LEU A 27 -2.68 1.41 -2.49
CA LEU A 27 -3.13 2.34 -1.46
C LEU A 27 -3.20 3.79 -1.98
N GLU A 28 -2.23 4.24 -2.77
CA GLU A 28 -2.25 5.57 -3.40
C GLU A 28 -3.40 5.71 -4.40
N GLN A 29 -3.67 4.68 -5.22
CA GLN A 29 -4.84 4.65 -6.09
C GLN A 29 -6.14 4.71 -5.29
N LYS A 30 -6.23 3.94 -4.20
CA LYS A 30 -7.40 3.96 -3.31
C LYS A 30 -7.60 5.33 -2.67
N LEU A 31 -6.53 6.00 -2.25
CA LEU A 31 -6.59 7.35 -1.68
C LEU A 31 -7.16 8.36 -2.69
N ASN A 32 -6.70 8.32 -3.95
CA ASN A 32 -7.22 9.19 -5.01
C ASN A 32 -8.71 8.94 -5.27
N LEU A 33 -9.14 7.68 -5.31
CA LEU A 33 -10.57 7.34 -5.48
C LEU A 33 -11.42 7.81 -4.31
N LEU A 34 -10.94 7.65 -3.06
CA LEU A 34 -11.63 8.11 -1.87
C LEU A 34 -11.76 9.64 -1.85
N ASN A 35 -10.70 10.37 -2.19
CA ASN A 35 -10.74 11.83 -2.30
C ASN A 35 -11.75 12.31 -3.34
N ALA A 36 -11.74 11.71 -4.54
CA ALA A 36 -12.73 12.04 -5.58
C ALA A 36 -14.17 11.75 -5.10
N ARG A 37 -14.37 10.65 -4.39
CA ARG A 37 -15.69 10.24 -3.88
C ARG A 37 -16.17 11.12 -2.73
N ILE A 38 -15.28 11.59 -1.85
CA ILE A 38 -15.62 12.54 -0.77
C ILE A 38 -16.09 13.87 -1.36
N MET A 39 -15.45 14.34 -2.44
CA MET A 39 -15.85 15.59 -3.11
C MET A 39 -17.26 15.52 -3.72
N ASP A 40 -17.67 14.34 -4.19
CA ASP A 40 -18.99 14.11 -4.80
C ASP A 40 -20.08 13.74 -3.77
N GLU A 41 -19.68 13.28 -2.57
CA GLU A 41 -20.61 12.77 -1.55
C GLU A 41 -21.30 13.88 -0.73
N ASN A 42 -22.59 14.07 -1.01
CA ASN A 42 -23.44 15.03 -0.33
C ASN A 42 -23.98 14.51 1.02
N ASP A 43 -24.05 13.19 1.22
CA ASP A 43 -24.51 12.60 2.49
C ASP A 43 -23.41 12.68 3.56
N ARG A 44 -23.71 13.36 4.67
CA ARG A 44 -22.76 13.55 5.78
C ARG A 44 -22.34 12.24 6.44
N ALA A 45 -23.24 11.26 6.58
CA ALA A 45 -22.91 9.98 7.20
C ALA A 45 -21.96 9.18 6.31
N LYS A 46 -22.23 9.14 5.01
CA LYS A 46 -21.35 8.48 4.03
C LYS A 46 -20.00 9.19 3.90
N ARG A 47 -20.00 10.52 3.92
CA ARG A 47 -18.75 11.31 3.92
C ARG A 47 -17.87 11.00 5.12
N ASN A 48 -18.45 10.94 6.32
CA ASN A 48 -17.71 10.57 7.53
C ASN A 48 -17.10 9.15 7.44
N GLN A 49 -17.82 8.21 6.83
CA GLN A 49 -17.29 6.87 6.57
C GLN A 49 -16.11 6.92 5.60
N LEU A 50 -16.26 7.63 4.48
CA LEU A 50 -15.20 7.79 3.49
C LEU A 50 -13.96 8.49 4.07
N GLU A 51 -14.15 9.51 4.90
CA GLU A 51 -13.05 10.19 5.61
C GLU A 51 -12.33 9.29 6.62
N SER A 52 -13.06 8.37 7.26
CA SER A 52 -12.47 7.37 8.15
C SER A 52 -11.62 6.37 7.38
N GLU A 53 -12.11 5.92 6.22
CA GLU A 53 -11.36 5.06 5.32
C GLU A 53 -10.13 5.78 4.73
N LEU A 54 -10.26 7.06 4.39
CA LEU A 54 -9.15 7.89 3.91
C LEU A 54 -8.03 7.95 4.94
N ARG A 55 -8.37 8.27 6.21
CA ARG A 55 -7.41 8.33 7.32
C ARG A 55 -6.70 6.99 7.56
N ALA A 56 -7.42 5.87 7.41
CA ALA A 56 -6.82 4.55 7.53
C ALA A 56 -5.80 4.26 6.41
N VAL A 57 -6.12 4.64 5.17
CA VAL A 57 -5.21 4.50 4.01
C VAL A 57 -3.98 5.39 4.16
N GLU A 58 -4.15 6.65 4.59
CA GLU A 58 -3.04 7.57 4.88
C GLU A 58 -2.12 7.05 5.98
N SER A 59 -2.70 6.46 7.04
CA SER A 59 -1.94 5.86 8.13
C SER A 59 -1.12 4.67 7.65
N ALA A 60 -1.71 3.80 6.82
CA ALA A 60 -1.00 2.67 6.22
C ALA A 60 0.14 3.13 5.30
N LEU A 61 -0.10 4.13 4.45
CA LEU A 61 0.94 4.70 3.58
C LEU A 61 2.08 5.33 4.39
N THR A 62 1.75 6.05 5.46
CA THR A 62 2.74 6.62 6.38
C THR A 62 3.60 5.53 7.02
N LEU A 63 2.98 4.44 7.48
CA LEU A 63 3.69 3.30 8.05
C LEU A 63 4.66 2.69 7.03
N TYR A 64 4.20 2.42 5.79
CA TYR A 64 5.05 1.88 4.74
C TYR A 64 6.21 2.82 4.39
N ARG A 65 5.96 4.12 4.30
CA ARG A 65 7.01 5.13 4.04
C ARG A 65 8.02 5.27 5.18
N SER A 66 7.62 4.99 6.42
CA SER A 66 8.52 5.02 7.59
C SER A 66 9.37 3.75 7.74
N ALA A 67 8.92 2.65 7.15
CA ALA A 67 9.58 1.35 7.22
C ALA A 67 10.57 1.12 6.06
N LEU A 68 10.48 1.91 4.99
CA LEU A 68 11.40 1.98 3.86
C LEU A 68 12.47 3.06 4.09
#